data_AF-A0A2V9H7L0-F1
#
_entry.id   AF-A0A2V9H7L0-F1
#
_cell.length_a   1.000
_cell.length_b   1.000
_cell.length_c   1.000
_cell.angle_alpha   90.00
_cell.angle_beta   90.00
_cell.angle_gamma   90.00
#
_symmetry.space_group_name_H-M   'P 1'
#
loop_
_entity.id
_entity.type
_entity.pdbx_description
1 polymer ?
#
loop_
_entity_poly.entity_id
_entity_poly.type
_entity_poly.pdbx_seq_one_letter_code
_entity_poly.pdbx_strand_id
1 'polypeptide(L)'
;ALEMVIKSAQIGARIAEIPIILWPDKRGRAPHLRSFRDGWRSLRFMLLYAPNWLFLLPGSTLVLVGLFLVFWLLPGPRQISPHVGLDIHTMIFGVIFTLLGGQILSIGAFAKVFSYAERFDRRSVSLRRVLKRVTLETGLLVGGGLFVMGFAGCAWVTWQWAASGFGELHQIRHVLFWSMWLFLSLQVIFAAFLLSMLDTTTTEIILNSEVEAPGPQVALGNRDKAGVTRAYPLSN
;
A
#
# COMPACT_ATOMS: atom_id res chain seq x y z
N ALA A 1 24.43 6.59 -4.26
CA ALA A 1 24.84 6.72 -2.85
C ALA A 1 23.79 6.13 -1.90
N LEU A 2 22.58 6.69 -1.84
CA LEU A 2 21.51 6.21 -0.95
C LEU A 2 21.17 4.71 -1.16
N GLU A 3 21.16 4.24 -2.41
CA GLU A 3 20.92 2.82 -2.73
C GLU A 3 21.95 1.87 -2.10
N MET A 4 23.24 2.23 -2.07
CA MET A 4 24.27 1.41 -1.42
C MET A 4 24.05 1.38 0.10
N VAL A 5 23.73 2.52 0.71
CA VAL A 5 23.48 2.58 2.16
C VAL A 5 22.27 1.71 2.54
N ILE A 6 21.18 1.80 1.77
CA ILE A 6 19.98 1.00 2.00
C ILE A 6 20.27 -0.49 1.80
N LYS A 7 20.95 -0.89 0.71
CA LYS A 7 21.31 -2.29 0.45
C LYS A 7 22.21 -2.86 1.54
N SER A 8 23.23 -2.10 1.97
CA SER A 8 24.13 -2.45 3.08
C SER A 8 23.38 -2.66 4.40
N ALA A 9 22.41 -1.79 4.70
CA ALA A 9 21.56 -1.94 5.88
C ALA A 9 20.65 -3.18 5.78
N GLN A 10 20.08 -3.47 4.61
CA GLN A 10 19.23 -4.66 4.41
C GLN A 10 19.97 -5.99 4.58
N ILE A 11 21.24 -6.06 4.15
CA ILE A 11 22.08 -7.25 4.36
C ILE A 11 22.70 -7.31 5.76
N GLY A 12 22.45 -6.32 6.63
CA GLY A 12 23.02 -6.26 7.98
C GLY A 12 24.52 -6.02 8.00
N ALA A 13 25.08 -5.32 6.99
CA ALA A 13 26.49 -4.96 6.97
C ALA A 13 26.82 -4.03 8.15
N ARG A 14 28.06 -4.13 8.66
CA ARG A 14 28.56 -3.19 9.68
C ARG A 14 28.78 -1.82 9.02
N ILE A 15 28.04 -0.83 9.48
CA ILE A 15 28.14 0.56 9.03
C ILE A 15 28.84 1.35 10.15
N ALA A 16 29.88 2.10 9.80
CA ALA A 16 30.55 3.03 10.69
C ALA A 16 30.57 4.41 10.03
N GLU A 17 30.19 5.44 10.78
CA GLU A 17 30.26 6.83 10.33
C GLU A 17 31.60 7.43 10.74
N ILE A 18 32.33 7.99 9.77
CA ILE A 18 33.57 8.71 10.02
C ILE A 18 33.24 10.20 9.90
N PRO A 19 33.41 10.99 10.98
CA PRO A 19 33.13 12.42 10.92
C PRO A 19 34.11 13.08 9.94
N ILE A 20 33.56 13.71 8.91
CA ILE A 20 34.32 14.54 7.96
C ILE A 20 33.77 15.96 7.98
N ILE A 21 34.67 16.95 7.97
CA ILE A 21 34.28 18.35 7.83
C ILE A 21 34.10 18.61 6.34
N LEU A 22 32.87 18.87 5.92
CA LEU A 22 32.56 19.25 4.54
C LEU A 22 32.91 20.74 4.35
N TRP A 23 34.02 21.00 3.69
CA TRP A 23 34.40 22.36 3.33
C TRP A 23 33.61 22.83 2.09
N PRO A 24 33.22 24.11 2.01
CA PRO A 24 32.63 24.67 0.80
C PRO A 24 33.55 24.38 -0.39
N ASP A 25 32.97 23.83 -1.47
CA ASP A 25 33.72 23.55 -2.69
C ASP A 25 34.33 24.86 -3.21
N LYS A 26 35.66 24.91 -3.29
CA LYS A 26 36.42 26.11 -3.73
C LYS A 26 36.31 26.34 -5.24
N ARG A 27 35.66 25.43 -5.96
CA ARG A 27 35.27 25.64 -7.35
C ARG A 27 34.14 26.67 -7.32
N GLY A 28 34.43 27.93 -7.66
CA GLY A 28 33.47 29.05 -7.72
C GLY A 28 32.34 28.88 -8.76
N ARG A 29 31.76 27.68 -8.84
CA ARG A 29 30.65 27.26 -9.69
C ARG A 29 29.43 27.11 -8.81
N ALA A 30 28.27 27.49 -9.33
CA ALA A 30 27.01 27.25 -8.65
C ALA A 30 26.85 25.76 -8.31
N PRO A 31 26.29 25.41 -7.14
CA PRO A 31 26.02 24.03 -6.77
C PRO A 31 25.23 23.34 -7.88
N HIS A 32 25.79 22.27 -8.46
CA HIS A 32 25.13 21.52 -9.54
C HIS A 32 23.98 20.64 -9.02
N LEU A 33 23.80 20.57 -7.69
CA LEU A 33 22.75 19.79 -7.04
C LEU A 33 21.48 20.63 -6.93
N ARG A 34 20.38 20.09 -7.46
CA ARG A 34 19.05 20.70 -7.34
C ARG A 34 18.40 20.12 -6.10
N SER A 35 18.57 20.79 -4.96
CA SER A 35 18.12 20.35 -3.62
C SER A 35 16.68 19.81 -3.61
N PHE A 36 15.74 20.49 -4.27
CA PHE A 36 14.36 20.04 -4.36
C PHE A 36 14.17 18.80 -5.25
N ARG A 37 14.80 18.75 -6.43
CA ARG A 37 14.61 17.64 -7.39
C ARG A 37 15.29 16.37 -6.89
N ASP A 38 16.48 16.49 -6.33
CA ASP A 38 17.24 15.37 -5.76
C ASP A 38 16.67 14.92 -4.41
N GLY A 39 16.13 15.86 -3.62
CA GLY A 39 15.36 15.57 -2.42
C GLY A 39 14.09 14.76 -2.74
N TRP A 40 13.31 15.16 -3.75
CA TRP A 40 12.13 14.40 -4.19
C TRP A 40 12.49 13.00 -4.69
N ARG A 41 13.60 12.83 -5.43
CA ARG A 41 14.05 11.52 -5.89
C ARG A 41 14.40 10.61 -4.72
N SER A 42 15.09 11.13 -3.72
CA SER A 42 15.49 10.40 -2.50
C SER A 42 14.28 10.09 -1.62
N LEU A 43 13.36 11.04 -1.46
CA LEU A 43 12.09 10.86 -0.76
C LEU A 43 11.25 9.78 -1.43
N ARG A 44 11.12 9.80 -2.76
CA ARG A 44 10.42 8.75 -3.52
C ARG A 44 11.02 7.37 -3.25
N PHE A 45 12.34 7.24 -3.18
CA PHE A 45 12.99 5.97 -2.83
C PHE A 45 12.70 5.54 -1.38
N MET A 46 12.77 6.44 -0.40
CA MET A 46 12.40 6.14 0.99
C MET A 46 10.91 5.77 1.14
N LEU A 47 10.03 6.47 0.44
CA LEU A 47 8.60 6.22 0.38
C LEU A 47 8.29 4.84 -0.24
N LEU A 48 9.03 4.46 -1.29
CA LEU A 48 8.98 3.12 -1.86
C LEU A 48 9.38 2.04 -0.85
N TYR A 49 10.33 2.36 0.04
CA TYR A 49 10.84 1.48 1.09
C TYR A 49 9.96 1.45 2.37
N ALA A 50 9.03 2.39 2.55
CA ALA A 50 8.18 2.50 3.73
C ALA A 50 6.67 2.55 3.39
N PRO A 51 6.13 1.54 2.67
CA PRO A 51 4.74 1.53 2.22
C PRO A 51 3.71 1.57 3.36
N ASN A 52 4.08 1.10 4.56
CA ASN A 52 3.23 1.15 5.74
C ASN A 52 2.96 2.59 6.20
N TRP A 53 3.99 3.43 6.26
CA TRP A 53 3.86 4.78 6.82
C TRP A 53 3.21 5.76 5.85
N LEU A 54 3.42 5.58 4.55
CA LEU A 54 2.89 6.49 3.53
C LEU A 54 1.39 6.34 3.32
N PHE A 55 0.86 5.11 3.33
CA PHE A 55 -0.53 4.86 2.97
C PHE A 55 -1.40 4.48 4.16
N LEU A 56 -0.91 3.63 5.09
CA LEU A 56 -1.76 3.18 6.19
C LEU A 56 -2.05 4.28 7.21
N LEU A 57 -1.04 5.08 7.57
CA LEU A 57 -1.20 6.09 8.60
C LEU A 57 -2.17 7.20 8.16
N PRO A 58 -1.97 7.89 7.02
CA PRO A 58 -2.93 8.90 6.58
C PRO A 58 -4.28 8.28 6.17
N GLY A 59 -4.30 7.12 5.52
CA GLY A 59 -5.55 6.47 5.17
C GLY A 59 -6.41 6.13 6.39
N SER A 60 -5.80 5.52 7.42
CA SER A 60 -6.50 5.15 8.65
C SER A 60 -6.96 6.35 9.45
N THR A 61 -6.15 7.42 9.54
CA THR A 61 -6.57 8.64 10.25
C THR A 61 -7.75 9.30 9.55
N LEU A 62 -7.75 9.38 8.21
CA LEU A 62 -8.89 9.92 7.46
C LEU A 62 -10.16 9.08 7.66
N VAL A 63 -10.07 7.74 7.61
CA VAL A 63 -11.22 6.86 7.87
C VAL A 63 -11.77 7.05 9.28
N LEU A 64 -10.90 7.08 10.29
CA LEU A 64 -11.33 7.21 11.69
C LEU A 64 -11.98 8.58 11.95
N VAL A 65 -11.38 9.66 11.44
CA VAL A 65 -11.93 11.01 11.57
C VAL A 65 -13.25 11.13 10.81
N GLY A 66 -13.32 10.59 9.59
CA GLY A 66 -14.54 10.59 8.79
C GLY A 66 -15.69 9.81 9.44
N LEU A 67 -15.43 8.60 9.91
CA LEU A 67 -16.41 7.79 10.64
C LEU A 67 -16.86 8.48 11.92
N PHE A 68 -15.92 9.05 12.69
CA PHE A 68 -16.25 9.80 13.89
C PHE A 68 -17.20 10.96 13.58
N LEU A 69 -16.91 11.77 12.54
CA LEU A 69 -17.78 12.85 12.09
C LEU A 69 -19.18 12.35 11.69
N VAL A 70 -19.26 11.27 10.91
CA VAL A 70 -20.53 10.70 10.45
C VAL A 70 -21.37 10.18 11.61
N PHE A 71 -20.79 9.38 12.52
CA PHE A 71 -21.49 8.86 13.69
C PHE A 71 -21.88 9.96 14.68
N TRP A 72 -21.04 10.98 14.84
CA TRP A 72 -21.30 12.11 15.74
C TRP A 72 -22.45 13.00 15.24
N LEU A 73 -22.55 13.20 13.93
CA LEU A 73 -23.64 13.97 13.31
C LEU A 73 -24.89 13.15 13.04
N LEU A 74 -24.84 11.81 13.07
CA LEU A 74 -26.00 10.96 12.78
C LEU A 74 -27.26 11.27 13.63
N PRO A 75 -27.15 11.54 14.96
CA PRO A 75 -28.32 11.78 15.82
C PRO A 75 -29.04 13.11 15.60
N GLY A 76 -28.43 14.07 14.88
CA GLY A 76 -29.03 15.38 14.64
C GLY A 76 -28.01 16.50 14.42
N PRO A 77 -28.47 17.70 14.00
CA PRO A 77 -27.60 18.86 13.85
C PRO A 77 -27.01 19.27 15.20
N ARG A 78 -25.69 19.48 15.23
CA ARG A 78 -24.97 19.87 16.44
C ARG A 78 -24.55 21.32 16.32
N GLN A 79 -25.13 22.18 17.16
CA GLN A 79 -24.67 23.56 17.26
C GLN A 79 -23.44 23.58 18.17
N ILE A 80 -22.29 23.93 17.59
CA ILE A 80 -21.02 24.11 18.33
C ILE A 80 -20.91 25.55 18.84
N SER A 81 -21.54 26.50 18.15
CA SER A 81 -21.53 27.93 18.46
C SER A 81 -22.89 28.56 18.08
N PRO A 82 -23.30 29.70 18.67
CA PRO A 82 -24.55 30.39 18.35
C PRO A 82 -24.74 30.72 16.86
N HIS A 83 -23.66 30.75 16.07
CA HIS A 83 -23.67 31.06 14.63
C HIS A 83 -23.19 29.92 13.74
N VAL A 84 -22.73 28.79 14.30
CA VAL A 84 -22.19 27.66 13.51
C VAL A 84 -22.90 26.36 13.92
N GLY A 85 -23.89 25.98 13.12
CA GLY A 85 -24.52 24.67 13.16
C GLY A 85 -23.76 23.69 12.25
N LEU A 86 -23.22 22.62 12.82
CA LEU A 86 -22.76 21.49 12.02
C LEU A 86 -23.99 20.64 11.64
N ASP A 87 -24.30 20.67 10.36
CA ASP A 87 -25.45 20.01 9.77
C ASP A 87 -24.99 19.07 8.62
N ILE A 88 -25.83 18.83 7.62
CA ILE A 88 -25.57 17.92 6.50
C ILE A 88 -24.25 18.23 5.77
N HIS A 89 -23.88 19.51 5.61
CA HIS A 89 -22.64 19.90 4.92
C HIS A 89 -21.39 19.29 5.57
N THR A 90 -21.32 19.26 6.90
CA THR A 90 -20.19 18.68 7.62
C THR A 90 -20.23 17.15 7.58
N MET A 91 -21.42 16.56 7.56
CA MET A 91 -21.58 15.11 7.37
C MET A 91 -21.07 14.68 5.99
N ILE A 92 -21.29 15.47 4.94
CA ILE A 92 -20.74 15.22 3.59
C ILE A 92 -19.21 15.17 3.65
N PHE A 93 -18.56 16.12 4.35
CA PHE A 93 -17.10 16.06 4.55
C PHE A 93 -16.67 14.80 5.30
N GLY A 94 -17.41 14.37 6.32
CA GLY A 94 -17.16 13.11 7.03
C GLY A 94 -17.22 11.88 6.12
N VAL A 95 -18.23 11.81 5.24
CA VAL A 95 -18.35 10.76 4.22
C VAL A 95 -17.15 10.84 3.27
N ILE A 96 -16.84 12.01 2.72
CA ILE A 96 -15.71 12.19 1.79
C ILE A 96 -14.39 11.75 2.42
N PHE A 97 -14.10 12.13 3.66
CA PHE A 97 -12.89 11.70 4.36
C PHE A 97 -12.85 10.19 4.57
N THR A 98 -14.00 9.57 4.87
CA THR A 98 -14.09 8.11 5.01
C THR A 98 -13.80 7.41 3.69
N LEU A 99 -14.42 7.86 2.60
CA LEU A 99 -14.23 7.28 1.26
C LEU A 99 -12.78 7.49 0.77
N LEU A 100 -12.24 8.70 0.96
CA LEU A 100 -10.88 9.02 0.56
C LEU A 100 -9.85 8.22 1.37
N GLY A 101 -10.04 8.13 2.68
CA GLY A 101 -9.20 7.31 3.55
C GLY A 101 -9.25 5.83 3.15
N GLY A 102 -10.44 5.30 2.87
CA GLY A 102 -10.63 3.95 2.33
C GLY A 102 -9.84 3.76 1.03
N GLN A 103 -9.94 4.70 0.09
CA GLN A 103 -9.24 4.65 -1.20
C GLN A 103 -7.72 4.64 -1.03
N ILE A 104 -7.18 5.47 -0.14
CA ILE A 104 -5.75 5.49 0.18
C ILE A 104 -5.31 4.14 0.77
N LEU A 105 -6.13 3.54 1.65
CA LEU A 105 -5.84 2.22 2.21
C LEU A 105 -5.85 1.12 1.14
N SER A 106 -6.82 1.12 0.22
CA SER A 106 -6.85 0.18 -0.92
C SER A 106 -5.61 0.31 -1.79
N ILE A 107 -5.21 1.53 -2.15
CA ILE A 107 -3.98 1.79 -2.93
C ILE A 107 -2.75 1.33 -2.16
N GLY A 108 -2.69 1.60 -0.85
CA GLY A 108 -1.61 1.12 0.01
C GLY A 108 -1.52 -0.41 0.07
N ALA A 109 -2.66 -1.10 0.05
CA ALA A 109 -2.68 -2.56 -0.02
C ALA A 109 -2.13 -3.07 -1.36
N PHE A 110 -2.51 -2.46 -2.49
CA PHE A 110 -1.97 -2.82 -3.80
C PHE A 110 -0.46 -2.55 -3.90
N ALA A 111 -0.01 -1.37 -3.47
CA ALA A 111 1.40 -0.99 -3.47
C ALA A 111 2.26 -1.97 -2.65
N LYS A 112 1.70 -2.48 -1.55
CA LYS A 112 2.34 -3.50 -0.73
C LYS A 112 2.50 -4.85 -1.43
N VAL A 113 1.45 -5.34 -2.09
CA VAL A 113 1.52 -6.61 -2.84
C VAL A 113 2.52 -6.49 -3.99
N PHE A 114 2.51 -5.35 -4.70
CA PHE A 114 3.48 -5.07 -5.75
C PHE A 114 4.93 -5.03 -5.24
N SER A 115 5.16 -4.35 -4.10
CA SER A 115 6.50 -4.28 -3.48
C SER A 115 7.01 -5.65 -3.01
N TYR A 116 6.11 -6.55 -2.60
CA TYR A 116 6.44 -7.94 -2.26
C TYR A 116 6.88 -8.74 -3.50
N ALA A 117 6.17 -8.58 -4.63
CA ALA A 117 6.50 -9.25 -5.89
C ALA A 117 7.89 -8.88 -6.41
N GLU A 118 8.29 -7.60 -6.30
CA GLU A 118 9.61 -7.12 -6.73
C GLU A 118 10.77 -7.46 -5.76
N ARG A 119 10.57 -8.31 -4.74
CA ARG A 119 11.60 -8.78 -3.78
C ARG A 119 12.29 -7.70 -2.94
N PHE A 120 11.75 -6.47 -2.83
CA PHE A 120 12.40 -5.42 -2.04
C PHE A 120 12.35 -5.65 -0.53
N ASP A 121 11.38 -6.44 -0.02
CA ASP A 121 11.18 -6.64 1.41
C ASP A 121 11.07 -8.14 1.77
N ARG A 122 12.21 -8.84 1.76
CA ARG A 122 12.30 -10.24 2.21
C ARG A 122 12.04 -10.44 3.71
N ARG A 123 11.78 -9.41 4.52
CA ARG A 123 11.80 -9.51 5.99
C ARG A 123 10.58 -8.98 6.76
N SER A 124 9.61 -8.29 6.17
CA SER A 124 8.48 -7.80 6.98
C SER A 124 7.46 -8.90 7.32
N VAL A 125 7.58 -9.41 8.55
CA VAL A 125 6.69 -10.43 9.18
C VAL A 125 5.21 -9.99 9.20
N SER A 126 4.95 -8.68 9.18
CA SER A 126 3.60 -8.07 9.11
C SER A 126 2.89 -8.38 7.78
N LEU A 127 3.60 -8.32 6.65
CA LEU A 127 3.05 -8.52 5.31
C LEU A 127 2.57 -9.96 5.11
N ARG A 128 3.40 -10.93 5.53
CA ARG A 128 3.06 -12.36 5.42
C ARG A 128 1.81 -12.72 6.23
N ARG A 129 1.52 -12.01 7.32
CA ARG A 129 0.33 -12.24 8.15
C ARG A 129 -0.93 -11.59 7.56
N VAL A 130 -0.79 -10.42 6.93
CA VAL A 130 -1.92 -9.74 6.26
C VAL A 130 -2.29 -10.47 4.97
N LEU A 131 -1.34 -10.80 4.09
CA LEU A 131 -1.62 -11.58 2.88
C LEU A 131 -2.24 -12.95 3.19
N LYS A 132 -1.83 -13.61 4.28
CA LYS A 132 -2.42 -14.90 4.69
C LYS A 132 -3.85 -14.79 5.24
N ARG A 133 -4.30 -13.59 5.64
CA ARG A 133 -5.68 -13.34 6.11
C ARG A 133 -6.58 -12.72 5.05
N VAL A 134 -6.01 -12.04 4.06
CA VAL A 134 -6.76 -11.45 2.94
C VAL A 134 -6.82 -12.47 1.81
N THR A 135 -7.63 -13.52 2.00
CA THR A 135 -8.04 -14.37 0.89
C THR A 135 -9.17 -13.68 0.11
N LEU A 136 -9.22 -13.90 -1.20
CA LEU A 136 -10.31 -13.42 -2.06
C LEU A 136 -11.68 -13.74 -1.46
N GLU A 137 -11.84 -14.97 -0.97
CA GLU A 137 -13.07 -15.47 -0.35
C GLU A 137 -13.49 -14.63 0.85
N THR A 138 -12.55 -14.31 1.75
CA THR A 138 -12.83 -13.48 2.94
C THR A 138 -13.19 -12.05 2.52
N GLY A 139 -12.47 -11.46 1.56
CA GLY A 139 -12.75 -10.13 1.05
C GLY A 139 -14.12 -10.03 0.37
N LEU A 140 -14.50 -11.05 -0.40
CA LEU A 140 -15.78 -11.12 -1.09
C LEU A 140 -16.94 -11.37 -0.14
N LEU A 141 -16.77 -12.21 0.89
CA LEU A 141 -17.78 -12.44 1.91
C LEU A 141 -18.03 -11.18 2.75
N VAL A 142 -16.97 -10.52 3.22
CA VAL A 142 -17.08 -9.28 4.00
C VAL A 142 -17.67 -8.16 3.14
N GLY A 143 -17.13 -7.95 1.94
CA GLY A 143 -17.62 -6.95 1.00
C GLY A 143 -19.06 -7.20 0.56
N GLY A 144 -19.41 -8.44 0.25
CA GLY A 144 -20.77 -8.85 -0.13
C GLY A 144 -21.78 -8.66 1.01
N GLY A 145 -21.42 -9.03 2.24
CA GLY A 145 -22.27 -8.79 3.42
C GLY A 145 -22.52 -7.30 3.67
N LEU A 146 -21.47 -6.48 3.58
CA LEU A 146 -21.56 -5.03 3.66
C LEU A 146 -22.40 -4.43 2.51
N PHE A 147 -22.28 -4.99 1.31
CA PHE A 147 -23.04 -4.55 0.13
C PHE A 147 -24.53 -4.80 0.31
N VAL A 148 -24.91 -6.02 0.73
CA VAL A 148 -26.31 -6.35 0.99
C VAL A 148 -26.89 -5.44 2.08
N MET A 149 -26.13 -5.19 3.15
CA MET A 149 -26.55 -4.30 4.24
C MET A 149 -26.73 -2.86 3.76
N GLY A 150 -25.75 -2.30 3.02
CA GLY A 150 -25.81 -0.96 2.45
C GLY A 150 -26.95 -0.81 1.44
N PHE A 151 -27.10 -1.79 0.56
CA PHE A 151 -28.17 -1.83 -0.45
C PHE A 151 -29.55 -1.92 0.19
N ALA A 152 -29.74 -2.79 1.19
CA ALA A 152 -30.99 -2.89 1.94
C ALA A 152 -31.32 -1.57 2.65
N GLY A 153 -30.33 -0.90 3.24
CA GLY A 153 -30.49 0.41 3.85
C GLY A 153 -30.91 1.50 2.85
N CYS A 154 -30.27 1.56 1.68
CA CYS A 154 -30.67 2.48 0.61
C CYS A 154 -32.08 2.17 0.09
N ALA A 155 -32.40 0.90 -0.16
CA ALA A 155 -33.72 0.47 -0.61
C ALA A 155 -34.81 0.81 0.42
N TRP A 156 -34.53 0.62 1.71
CA TRP A 156 -35.42 1.01 2.80
C TRP A 156 -35.72 2.50 2.77
N VAL A 157 -34.70 3.35 2.66
CA VAL A 157 -34.90 4.81 2.65
C VAL A 157 -35.69 5.24 1.41
N THR A 158 -35.39 4.66 0.25
CA THR A 158 -36.16 4.89 -0.99
C THR A 158 -37.61 4.44 -0.86
N TRP A 159 -37.85 3.29 -0.20
CA TRP A 159 -39.20 2.80 0.06
C TRP A 159 -39.98 3.72 0.98
N GLN A 160 -39.36 4.20 2.07
CA GLN A 160 -40.00 5.18 2.96
C GLN A 160 -40.34 6.48 2.24
N TRP A 161 -39.45 6.94 1.35
CA TRP A 161 -39.71 8.12 0.52
C TRP A 161 -40.87 7.89 -0.46
N ALA A 162 -40.91 6.74 -1.15
CA ALA A 162 -42.02 6.38 -2.03
C ALA A 162 -43.36 6.27 -1.26
N ALA A 163 -43.34 5.65 -0.07
CA ALA A 163 -44.52 5.51 0.79
C ALA A 163 -45.02 6.87 1.33
N SER A 164 -44.15 7.86 1.46
CA SER A 164 -44.51 9.23 1.85
C SER A 164 -45.14 10.06 0.73
N GLY A 165 -45.41 9.46 -0.44
CA GLY A 165 -46.07 10.13 -1.56
C GLY A 165 -45.13 10.98 -2.41
N PHE A 166 -43.82 10.67 -2.44
CA PHE A 166 -42.79 11.43 -3.17
C PHE A 166 -42.64 12.89 -2.71
N GLY A 167 -42.95 13.18 -1.43
CA GLY A 167 -42.70 14.49 -0.82
C GLY A 167 -41.22 14.82 -0.65
N GLU A 168 -40.91 15.92 0.04
CA GLU A 168 -39.52 16.33 0.28
C GLU A 168 -38.74 15.25 1.05
N LEU A 169 -37.53 14.95 0.58
CA LEU A 169 -36.67 13.92 1.15
C LEU A 169 -36.04 14.41 2.46
N HIS A 170 -36.74 14.25 3.58
CA HIS A 170 -36.25 14.67 4.90
C HIS A 170 -35.13 13.76 5.44
N GLN A 171 -34.91 12.59 4.84
CA GLN A 171 -33.98 11.56 5.33
C GLN A 171 -32.60 11.58 4.65
N ILE A 172 -32.11 12.74 4.21
CA ILE A 172 -30.82 12.89 3.51
C ILE A 172 -29.66 12.28 4.31
N ARG A 173 -29.69 12.39 5.65
CA ARG A 173 -28.66 11.82 6.54
C ARG A 173 -28.59 10.30 6.42
N HIS A 174 -29.73 9.62 6.42
CA HIS A 174 -29.78 8.16 6.26
C HIS A 174 -29.33 7.73 4.86
N VAL A 175 -29.69 8.49 3.83
CA VAL A 175 -29.18 8.25 2.46
C VAL A 175 -27.67 8.35 2.40
N LEU A 176 -27.08 9.40 2.98
CA LEU A 176 -25.62 9.59 3.01
C LEU A 176 -24.91 8.46 3.78
N PHE A 177 -25.46 8.05 4.91
CA PHE A 177 -24.89 6.96 5.71
C PHE A 177 -24.91 5.62 4.95
N TRP A 178 -26.06 5.22 4.43
CA TRP A 178 -26.19 3.94 3.72
C TRP A 178 -25.44 3.93 2.38
N SER A 179 -25.42 5.05 1.65
CA SER A 179 -24.66 5.16 0.40
C SER A 179 -23.15 5.11 0.62
N MET A 180 -22.64 5.66 1.73
CA MET A 180 -21.22 5.51 2.13
C MET A 180 -20.85 4.03 2.32
N TRP A 181 -21.66 3.28 3.06
CA TRP A 181 -21.41 1.84 3.29
C TRP A 181 -21.49 1.04 1.99
N LEU A 182 -22.45 1.35 1.12
CA LEU A 182 -22.56 0.75 -0.20
C LEU A 182 -21.30 1.01 -1.02
N PHE A 183 -20.80 2.25 -1.05
CA PHE A 183 -19.57 2.60 -1.77
C PHE A 183 -18.35 1.84 -1.21
N LEU A 184 -18.16 1.84 0.11
CA LEU A 184 -17.06 1.12 0.76
C LEU A 184 -17.11 -0.37 0.47
N SER A 185 -18.31 -0.97 0.47
CA SER A 185 -18.47 -2.40 0.18
C SER A 185 -18.01 -2.76 -1.24
N LEU A 186 -18.42 -1.96 -2.22
CA LEU A 186 -18.05 -2.16 -3.62
C LEU A 186 -16.54 -1.98 -3.81
N GLN A 187 -15.97 -0.97 -3.16
CA GLN A 187 -14.54 -0.73 -3.16
C GLN A 187 -13.76 -1.91 -2.56
N VAL A 188 -14.23 -2.51 -1.46
CA VAL A 188 -13.61 -3.70 -0.86
C VAL A 188 -13.70 -4.91 -1.80
N ILE A 189 -14.83 -5.12 -2.46
CA ILE A 189 -15.00 -6.22 -3.44
C ILE A 189 -14.00 -6.07 -4.59
N PHE A 190 -13.93 -4.90 -5.22
CA PHE A 190 -12.97 -4.66 -6.31
C PHE A 190 -11.52 -4.75 -5.84
N ALA A 191 -11.22 -4.27 -4.63
CA ALA A 191 -9.89 -4.40 -4.07
C ALA A 191 -9.50 -5.85 -3.80
N ALA A 192 -10.41 -6.68 -3.28
CA ALA A 192 -10.17 -8.11 -3.10
C ALA A 192 -9.92 -8.82 -4.44
N PHE A 193 -10.69 -8.47 -5.48
CA PHE A 193 -10.51 -9.03 -6.82
C PHE A 193 -9.14 -8.67 -7.42
N LEU A 194 -8.76 -7.39 -7.37
CA LEU A 194 -7.45 -6.93 -7.86
C LEU A 194 -6.28 -7.57 -7.11
N LEU A 195 -6.39 -7.69 -5.77
CA LEU A 195 -5.36 -8.36 -4.98
C LEU A 195 -5.21 -9.84 -5.38
N SER A 196 -6.33 -10.53 -5.62
CA SER A 196 -6.29 -11.93 -6.07
C SER A 196 -5.67 -12.09 -7.46
N MET A 197 -5.93 -11.17 -8.39
CA MET A 197 -5.29 -11.23 -9.72
C MET A 197 -3.77 -11.05 -9.61
N LEU A 198 -3.31 -10.11 -8.78
CA LEU A 198 -1.88 -9.84 -8.58
C LEU A 198 -1.14 -11.02 -7.92
N ASP A 199 -1.79 -11.72 -6.99
CA ASP A 199 -1.20 -12.87 -6.29
C ASP A 199 -0.97 -14.05 -7.25
N THR A 200 -1.94 -14.34 -8.13
CA THR A 200 -1.82 -15.39 -9.15
C THR A 200 -0.66 -15.11 -10.12
N THR A 201 -0.56 -13.88 -10.66
CA THR A 201 0.54 -13.51 -11.58
C THR A 201 1.90 -13.57 -10.89
N THR A 202 1.99 -13.15 -9.63
CA THR A 202 3.26 -13.22 -8.88
C THR A 202 3.70 -14.67 -8.68
N THR A 203 2.76 -15.56 -8.38
CA THR A 203 3.03 -17.00 -8.21
C THR A 203 3.50 -17.64 -9.51
N GLU A 204 2.87 -17.30 -10.64
CA GLU A 204 3.24 -17.80 -11.95
C GLU A 204 4.65 -17.35 -12.40
N ILE A 205 4.98 -16.06 -12.17
CA ILE A 205 6.33 -15.52 -12.45
C ILE A 205 7.39 -16.26 -11.62
N ILE A 206 7.12 -16.51 -10.33
CA ILE A 206 8.06 -17.22 -9.46
C ILE A 206 8.28 -18.66 -9.95
N LEU A 207 7.20 -19.38 -10.25
CA LEU A 207 7.26 -20.76 -10.76
C LEU A 207 8.04 -20.84 -12.07
N ASN A 208 7.78 -19.96 -13.04
CA ASN A 208 8.55 -19.93 -14.29
C ASN A 208 10.03 -19.57 -14.06
N SER A 209 10.32 -18.65 -13.12
CA SER A 209 11.71 -18.29 -12.81
C SER A 209 12.50 -19.41 -12.12
N GLU A 210 11.84 -20.32 -11.39
CA GLU A 210 12.47 -21.50 -10.81
C GLU A 210 12.68 -22.62 -11.84
N VAL A 211 11.76 -22.77 -12.80
CA VAL A 211 11.89 -23.74 -13.90
C VAL A 211 13.02 -23.35 -14.86
N GLU A 212 13.26 -22.06 -15.06
CA GLU A 212 14.29 -21.54 -15.96
C GLU A 212 15.67 -21.35 -15.29
N ALA A 213 15.76 -21.54 -13.96
CA ALA A 213 17.03 -21.55 -13.26
C ALA A 213 17.84 -22.79 -13.69
N PRO A 214 19.09 -22.64 -14.19
CA PRO A 214 19.91 -23.80 -14.53
C PRO A 214 20.11 -24.63 -13.25
N GLY A 215 19.63 -25.88 -13.26
CA GLY A 215 19.79 -26.82 -12.16
C GLY A 215 21.26 -26.90 -11.73
N PRO A 216 21.56 -27.28 -10.47
CA PRO A 216 22.92 -27.33 -9.98
C PRO A 216 23.75 -28.20 -10.94
N GLN A 217 24.68 -27.58 -11.65
CA GLN A 217 25.71 -28.30 -12.37
C GLN A 217 26.49 -29.05 -11.30
N VAL A 218 26.14 -30.32 -11.10
CA VAL A 218 26.93 -31.27 -10.35
C VAL A 218 28.30 -31.21 -11.00
N ALA A 219 29.26 -30.59 -10.31
CA ALA A 219 30.65 -30.61 -10.68
C ALA A 219 31.11 -32.07 -10.60
N LEU A 220 30.91 -32.81 -11.70
CA LEU A 220 31.60 -34.06 -11.97
C LEU A 220 33.07 -33.69 -12.12
N GLY A 221 33.77 -33.75 -10.99
CA GLY A 221 35.21 -33.65 -10.93
C GLY A 221 35.80 -34.68 -11.87
N ASN A 222 36.36 -34.19 -12.98
CA ASN A 222 37.13 -34.97 -13.92
C ASN A 222 38.46 -35.36 -13.24
N ARG A 223 38.41 -36.37 -12.36
CA ARG A 223 39.57 -37.15 -11.95
C ARG A 223 39.78 -38.18 -13.04
N ASP A 224 40.64 -37.85 -13.99
CA ASP A 224 41.57 -38.78 -14.66
C ASP A 224 42.23 -38.08 -15.83
N LYS A 225 43.43 -37.54 -15.59
CA LYS A 225 44.60 -37.61 -16.51
C LYS A 225 45.87 -37.51 -15.68
N ALA A 226 46.26 -38.63 -15.10
CA ALA A 226 47.66 -38.90 -14.78
C ALA A 226 48.43 -39.12 -16.09
N GLY A 227 49.64 -38.55 -16.17
CA GLY A 227 50.65 -38.89 -17.18
C GLY A 227 50.62 -38.00 -18.42
N VAL A 228 51.60 -37.11 -18.55
CA VAL A 228 52.72 -37.26 -19.48
C VAL A 228 53.68 -36.07 -19.30
N THR A 229 54.92 -36.47 -19.04
CA THR A 229 56.17 -35.73 -18.89
C THR A 229 56.48 -34.81 -20.08
N ARG A 230 56.95 -33.59 -19.84
CA ARG A 230 57.99 -32.99 -20.69
C ARG A 230 58.79 -31.90 -19.96
N ALA A 231 60.10 -32.12 -19.96
CA ALA A 231 61.14 -31.29 -19.39
C ALA A 231 61.39 -30.01 -20.22
N TYR A 232 61.78 -28.93 -19.55
CA TYR A 232 62.48 -27.80 -20.13
C TYR A 232 63.90 -27.76 -19.58
N PRO A 233 64.96 -27.71 -20.41
CA PRO A 233 66.30 -27.48 -19.92
C PRO A 233 66.53 -25.97 -19.73
N LEU A 234 67.00 -25.59 -18.54
CA LEU A 234 67.69 -24.33 -18.31
C LEU A 234 69.16 -24.55 -18.62
N SER A 235 69.69 -23.80 -19.59
CA SER A 235 71.13 -23.62 -19.78
C SER A 235 71.52 -22.20 -19.36
N ASN A 236 72.62 -22.14 -18.61
CA ASN A 236 73.34 -20.99 -18.05
C ASN A 236 73.38 -19.72 -18.91
#